data_AF-A0A4Q2KB59-F1
#
_entry.id   AF-A0A4Q2KB59-F1
#
_cell.length_a   1.000
_cell.length_b   1.000
_cell.length_c   1.000
_cell.angle_alpha   90.00
_cell.angle_beta   90.00
_cell.angle_gamma   90.00
#
_symmetry.space_group_name_H-M   'P 1'
#
loop_
_entity.id
_entity.type
_entity.pdbx_description
1 polymer ?
#
loop_
_entity_poly.entity_id
_entity_poly.type
_entity_poly.pdbx_seq_one_letter_code
_entity_poly.pdbx_strand_id
1 'polypeptide(L)'
;MSAKSAALKLNGIFLGFIGNFEKFTDLSPADRIFAEILPESGDFYPLSCVLDENFFKAPPDFCDVYVFEGGAIVQVTAFPARARELKVLRQERMDDALLTLYSEGDLKLSVERQNKFALTVLPREFEDCELSSQKLGGEVFFCASAPADGETELIVFSGTPEKTFVSRVLEYSFTDCLKTKIAYHDPAGHVAETEWAFSNGAFVMRRYSVTAQKTFDLAETNPALVPLLFFNEVLVRGDPSQYLGDALKPRAAELADYLGAFAGVSAPPELFDLQHPGKNAAGLVYPRSANLFEVRFFEVQMQGGLISNICPVEG
;
A
#
# COMPACT_ATOMS: atom_id res chain seq x y z
N MET A 1 -5.62 -4.64 9.80
CA MET A 1 -7.10 -4.49 9.80
C MET A 1 -7.70 -5.38 8.69
N SER A 2 -8.93 -5.89 8.80
CA SER A 2 -9.54 -6.71 7.74
C SER A 2 -10.33 -5.84 6.76
N ALA A 3 -10.29 -6.16 5.46
CA ALA A 3 -11.05 -5.45 4.43
C ALA A 3 -12.57 -5.44 4.67
N LYS A 4 -13.08 -6.39 5.47
CA LYS A 4 -14.46 -6.46 5.93
C LYS A 4 -14.52 -7.00 7.36
N SER A 5 -15.56 -6.61 8.11
CA SER A 5 -15.82 -7.22 9.40
C SER A 5 -16.08 -8.72 9.25
N ALA A 6 -15.40 -9.52 10.06
CA ALA A 6 -15.45 -10.98 10.01
C ALA A 6 -15.26 -11.59 11.39
N ALA A 7 -15.91 -12.72 11.66
CA ALA A 7 -15.66 -13.52 12.84
C ALA A 7 -14.38 -14.34 12.68
N LEU A 8 -13.50 -14.31 13.69
CA LEU A 8 -12.28 -15.12 13.75
C LEU A 8 -12.48 -16.31 14.69
N LYS A 9 -12.11 -17.50 14.22
CA LYS A 9 -11.95 -18.69 15.06
C LYS A 9 -10.56 -19.27 14.91
N LEU A 10 -9.96 -19.68 16.03
CA LEU A 10 -8.71 -20.44 16.05
C LEU A 10 -8.96 -21.81 16.70
N ASN A 11 -8.66 -22.90 15.99
CA ASN A 11 -8.99 -24.28 16.37
C ASN A 11 -10.45 -24.45 16.81
N GLY A 12 -11.37 -23.78 16.11
CA GLY A 12 -12.80 -23.77 16.41
C GLY A 12 -13.24 -22.86 17.56
N ILE A 13 -12.30 -22.26 18.32
CA ILE A 13 -12.59 -21.32 19.40
C ILE A 13 -12.85 -19.94 18.81
N PHE A 14 -14.03 -19.38 19.09
CA PHE A 14 -14.39 -18.03 18.65
C PHE A 14 -13.65 -16.96 19.46
N LEU A 15 -12.90 -16.09 18.77
CA LEU A 15 -12.10 -15.02 19.39
C LEU A 15 -12.71 -13.61 19.21
N GLY A 16 -13.88 -13.54 18.57
CA GLY A 16 -14.58 -12.29 18.30
C GLY A 16 -14.51 -11.87 16.83
N PHE A 17 -14.89 -10.62 16.58
CA PHE A 17 -14.86 -10.01 15.25
C PHE A 17 -13.55 -9.25 15.02
N ILE A 18 -13.01 -9.40 13.82
CA ILE A 18 -11.88 -8.64 13.25
C ILE A 18 -12.41 -7.68 12.19
N GLY A 19 -11.80 -6.51 12.03
CA GLY A 19 -12.22 -5.48 11.06
C GLY A 19 -12.00 -4.07 11.59
N ASN A 20 -12.48 -3.80 12.81
CA ASN A 20 -12.39 -2.48 13.43
C ASN A 20 -11.22 -2.32 14.41
N PHE A 21 -10.85 -3.40 15.08
CA PHE A 21 -9.78 -3.42 16.08
C PHE A 21 -8.86 -4.61 15.84
N GLU A 22 -7.60 -4.45 16.23
CA GLU A 22 -6.63 -5.53 16.23
C GLU A 22 -7.00 -6.57 17.30
N LYS A 23 -6.71 -7.83 17.00
CA LYS A 23 -6.84 -8.94 17.93
C LYS A 23 -5.48 -9.57 18.10
N PHE A 24 -5.09 -9.76 19.35
CA PHE A 24 -3.81 -10.32 19.73
C PHE A 24 -4.00 -11.74 20.25
N THR A 25 -3.09 -12.62 19.88
CA THR A 25 -3.00 -13.98 20.42
C THR A 25 -1.54 -14.41 20.38
N ASP A 26 -1.10 -15.07 21.43
CA ASP A 26 0.20 -15.74 21.44
C ASP A 26 0.05 -17.08 20.73
N LEU A 27 0.91 -17.34 19.75
CA LEU A 27 0.91 -18.57 18.98
C LEU A 27 2.34 -18.97 18.62
N SER A 28 2.64 -20.27 18.71
CA SER A 28 3.84 -20.82 18.10
C SER A 28 3.49 -21.34 16.70
N PRO A 29 4.24 -20.98 15.64
CA PRO A 29 4.05 -21.57 14.32
C PRO A 29 4.18 -23.11 14.31
N ALA A 30 4.84 -23.69 15.32
CA ALA A 30 4.92 -25.14 15.49
C ALA A 30 3.59 -25.79 15.91
N ASP A 31 2.67 -25.01 16.50
CA ASP A 31 1.37 -25.51 16.99
C ASP A 31 0.37 -25.72 15.85
N ARG A 32 0.65 -25.20 14.65
CA ARG A 32 -0.16 -25.36 13.44
C ARG A 32 -1.65 -25.04 13.67
N ILE A 33 -1.90 -23.85 14.19
CA ILE A 33 -3.25 -23.42 14.57
C ILE A 33 -4.12 -23.26 13.32
N PHE A 34 -5.26 -23.92 13.26
CA PHE A 34 -6.23 -23.76 12.19
C PHE A 34 -7.05 -22.49 12.41
N ALA A 35 -7.02 -21.56 11.46
CA ALA A 35 -7.77 -20.32 11.49
C ALA A 35 -8.94 -20.36 10.51
N GLU A 36 -10.12 -19.97 10.98
CA GLU A 36 -11.32 -19.75 10.17
C GLU A 36 -11.74 -18.29 10.28
N ILE A 37 -12.00 -17.67 9.12
CA ILE A 37 -12.36 -16.26 9.02
C ILE A 37 -13.67 -16.17 8.25
N LEU A 38 -14.73 -15.81 8.97
CA LEU A 38 -16.11 -15.87 8.51
C LEU A 38 -16.61 -14.45 8.25
N PRO A 39 -16.76 -14.01 6.99
CA PRO A 39 -17.25 -12.67 6.69
C PRO A 39 -18.68 -12.50 7.22
N GLU A 40 -19.02 -11.32 7.73
CA GLU A 40 -20.39 -11.03 8.21
C GLU A 40 -21.43 -11.07 7.08
N SER A 41 -21.04 -10.66 5.87
CA SER A 41 -21.91 -10.73 4.70
C SER A 41 -21.94 -12.14 4.12
N GLY A 42 -23.16 -12.62 3.84
CA GLY A 42 -23.41 -13.87 3.13
C GLY A 42 -22.99 -13.86 1.66
N ASP A 43 -22.61 -12.72 1.10
CA ASP A 43 -22.18 -12.58 -0.29
C ASP A 43 -20.75 -13.10 -0.53
N PHE A 44 -20.05 -13.50 0.53
CA PHE A 44 -18.66 -13.91 0.48
C PHE A 44 -18.43 -15.32 1.04
N TYR A 45 -17.41 -16.00 0.53
CA TYR A 45 -16.98 -17.29 1.05
C TYR A 45 -16.12 -17.10 2.31
N PRO A 46 -16.24 -17.99 3.31
CA PRO A 46 -15.31 -18.01 4.42
C PRO A 46 -13.92 -18.42 3.96
N LEU A 47 -12.91 -17.95 4.68
CA LEU A 47 -11.52 -18.29 4.46
C LEU A 47 -11.05 -19.25 5.55
N SER A 48 -10.13 -20.12 5.21
CA SER A 48 -9.45 -20.96 6.18
C SER A 48 -7.99 -21.15 5.82
N CYS A 49 -7.14 -21.21 6.85
CA CYS A 49 -5.71 -21.46 6.70
C CYS A 49 -5.14 -22.10 7.96
N VAL A 50 -3.91 -22.60 7.87
CA VAL A 50 -3.14 -23.09 9.02
C VAL A 50 -2.05 -22.07 9.29
N LEU A 51 -2.02 -21.50 10.49
CA LEU A 51 -0.98 -20.60 10.96
C LEU A 51 0.24 -21.44 11.38
N ASP A 52 1.10 -21.73 10.41
CA ASP A 52 2.35 -22.47 10.60
C ASP A 52 3.54 -21.71 9.98
N GLU A 53 4.74 -22.31 10.03
CA GLU A 53 5.93 -21.68 9.43
C GLU A 53 5.78 -21.37 7.94
N ASN A 54 5.03 -22.17 7.18
CA ASN A 54 4.86 -21.93 5.75
C ASN A 54 3.95 -20.74 5.52
N PHE A 55 2.90 -20.57 6.33
CA PHE A 55 2.05 -19.38 6.28
C PHE A 55 2.85 -18.08 6.42
N PHE A 56 3.81 -18.03 7.35
CA PHE A 56 4.63 -16.82 7.57
C PHE A 56 5.79 -16.67 6.56
N LYS A 57 6.07 -17.69 5.73
CA LYS A 57 7.07 -17.64 4.63
C LYS A 57 6.43 -17.40 3.27
N ALA A 58 5.19 -17.84 3.08
CA ALA A 58 4.44 -17.79 1.83
C ALA A 58 2.93 -17.67 2.15
N PRO A 59 2.47 -16.48 2.56
CA PRO A 59 1.07 -16.28 2.95
C PRO A 59 0.12 -16.44 1.76
N PRO A 60 -1.12 -16.93 1.98
CA PRO A 60 -2.14 -17.00 0.93
C PRO A 60 -2.52 -15.62 0.37
N ASP A 61 -2.92 -15.56 -0.91
CA ASP A 61 -3.23 -14.31 -1.63
C ASP A 61 -4.35 -13.45 -1.01
N PHE A 62 -5.15 -13.99 -0.08
CA PHE A 62 -6.23 -13.27 0.59
C PHE A 62 -5.76 -12.42 1.78
N CYS A 63 -4.48 -12.49 2.17
CA CYS A 63 -3.94 -11.71 3.28
C CYS A 63 -2.56 -11.14 3.01
N ASP A 64 -2.30 -10.01 3.65
CA ASP A 64 -0.96 -9.45 3.84
C ASP A 64 -0.42 -9.88 5.20
N VAL A 65 0.87 -10.21 5.25
CA VAL A 65 1.56 -10.57 6.49
C VAL A 65 2.77 -9.66 6.68
N TYR A 66 2.83 -9.02 7.84
CA TYR A 66 3.92 -8.15 8.26
C TYR A 66 4.67 -8.84 9.39
N VAL A 67 5.83 -9.40 9.10
CA VAL A 67 6.68 -10.09 10.09
C VAL A 67 7.68 -9.12 10.70
N PHE A 68 7.87 -9.21 12.01
CA PHE A 68 8.86 -8.43 12.75
C PHE A 68 9.42 -9.26 13.90
N GLU A 69 10.39 -8.71 14.61
CA GLU A 69 10.94 -9.38 15.77
C GLU A 69 9.86 -9.65 16.82
N GLY A 70 9.74 -10.90 17.27
CA GLY A 70 8.79 -11.29 18.30
C GLY A 70 7.34 -11.50 17.81
N GLY A 71 6.98 -11.18 16.56
CA GLY A 71 5.60 -11.32 16.13
C GLY A 71 5.32 -11.08 14.64
N ALA A 72 4.03 -11.13 14.31
CA ALA A 72 3.54 -10.79 12.98
C ALA A 72 2.15 -10.17 13.06
N ILE A 73 1.84 -9.26 12.13
CA ILE A 73 0.49 -8.76 11.89
C ILE A 73 -0.06 -9.43 10.63
N VAL A 74 -1.24 -10.03 10.75
CA VAL A 74 -1.95 -10.64 9.62
C VAL A 74 -3.17 -9.80 9.29
N GLN A 75 -3.23 -9.33 8.04
CA GLN A 75 -4.30 -8.49 7.53
C GLN A 75 -5.04 -9.21 6.41
N VAL A 76 -6.33 -9.51 6.61
CA VAL A 76 -7.18 -10.07 5.54
C VAL A 76 -7.53 -8.96 4.56
N THR A 77 -7.11 -9.10 3.31
CA THR A 77 -7.26 -8.08 2.26
C THR A 77 -8.43 -8.36 1.34
N ALA A 78 -8.87 -9.61 1.22
CA ALA A 78 -9.95 -9.98 0.31
C ALA A 78 -10.77 -11.18 0.80
N PHE A 79 -12.04 -11.20 0.43
CA PHE A 79 -12.87 -12.40 0.51
C PHE A 79 -13.41 -12.73 -0.89
N PRO A 80 -13.34 -13.99 -1.34
CA PRO A 80 -13.95 -14.40 -2.60
C PRO A 80 -15.45 -14.17 -2.58
N ALA A 81 -15.97 -13.49 -3.59
CA ALA A 81 -17.40 -13.29 -3.74
C ALA A 81 -18.11 -14.59 -4.14
N ARG A 82 -19.37 -14.75 -3.71
CA ARG A 82 -20.24 -15.88 -4.08
C ARG A 82 -20.97 -15.69 -5.41
N ALA A 83 -20.80 -14.55 -6.08
CA ALA A 83 -21.55 -14.24 -7.29
C ALA A 83 -21.30 -15.29 -8.39
N ARG A 84 -22.38 -15.89 -8.90
CA ARG A 84 -22.33 -17.01 -9.86
C ARG A 84 -22.68 -16.62 -11.29
N GLU A 85 -23.15 -15.40 -11.50
CA GLU A 85 -23.67 -14.94 -12.80
C GLU A 85 -22.76 -13.87 -13.39
N LEU A 86 -22.50 -13.99 -14.69
CA LEU A 86 -21.80 -12.97 -15.46
C LEU A 86 -22.76 -11.81 -15.72
N LYS A 87 -22.37 -10.61 -15.28
CA LYS A 87 -23.11 -9.37 -15.52
C LYS A 87 -22.21 -8.38 -16.24
N VAL A 88 -22.50 -8.10 -17.52
CA VAL A 88 -21.85 -7.01 -18.24
C VAL A 88 -22.40 -5.69 -17.73
N LEU A 89 -21.53 -4.84 -17.20
CA LEU A 89 -21.88 -3.55 -16.62
C LEU A 89 -21.74 -2.44 -17.66
N ARG A 90 -20.67 -2.51 -18.46
CA ARG A 90 -20.40 -1.54 -19.52
C ARG A 90 -19.57 -2.16 -20.64
N GLN A 91 -19.82 -1.72 -21.86
CA GLN A 91 -19.01 -2.07 -23.01
C GLN A 91 -18.90 -0.88 -23.94
N GLU A 92 -17.67 -0.48 -24.26
CA GLU A 92 -17.38 0.71 -25.06
C GLU A 92 -16.29 0.44 -26.09
N ARG A 93 -16.44 1.03 -27.28
CA ARG A 93 -15.43 0.99 -28.32
C ARG A 93 -14.72 2.34 -28.37
N MET A 94 -13.40 2.33 -28.20
CA MET A 94 -12.55 3.53 -28.18
C MET A 94 -11.36 3.32 -29.09
N ASP A 95 -11.16 4.23 -30.06
CA ASP A 95 -10.18 4.06 -31.15
C ASP A 95 -10.27 2.66 -31.79
N ASP A 96 -9.25 1.81 -31.63
CA ASP A 96 -9.16 0.45 -32.16
C ASP A 96 -9.36 -0.65 -31.11
N ALA A 97 -9.87 -0.31 -29.92
CA ALA A 97 -10.12 -1.25 -28.83
C ALA A 97 -11.60 -1.37 -28.41
N LEU A 98 -11.96 -2.53 -27.89
CA LEU A 98 -13.21 -2.80 -27.18
C LEU A 98 -12.90 -3.02 -25.69
N LEU A 99 -13.47 -2.17 -24.84
CA LEU A 99 -13.36 -2.28 -23.40
C LEU A 99 -14.67 -2.85 -22.86
N THR A 100 -14.61 -3.92 -22.08
CA THR A 100 -15.78 -4.52 -21.43
C THR A 100 -15.55 -4.63 -19.94
N LEU A 101 -16.33 -3.87 -19.16
CA LEU A 101 -16.42 -3.94 -17.71
C LEU A 101 -17.56 -4.89 -17.34
N TYR A 102 -17.26 -5.92 -16.56
CA TYR A 102 -18.23 -6.92 -16.17
C TYR A 102 -17.89 -7.50 -14.79
N SER A 103 -18.87 -8.12 -14.14
CA SER A 103 -18.66 -8.87 -12.91
C SER A 103 -18.98 -10.35 -13.09
N GLU A 104 -18.12 -11.19 -12.52
CA GLU A 104 -18.26 -12.64 -12.43
C GLU A 104 -17.46 -13.08 -11.19
N GLY A 105 -18.12 -13.06 -10.03
CA GLY A 105 -17.44 -13.06 -8.73
C GLY A 105 -16.81 -11.70 -8.44
N ASP A 106 -15.73 -11.40 -9.15
CA ASP A 106 -14.98 -10.15 -9.08
C ASP A 106 -15.36 -9.20 -10.21
N LEU A 107 -15.12 -7.90 -9.99
CA LEU A 107 -15.20 -6.90 -11.04
C LEU A 107 -13.98 -7.04 -11.96
N LYS A 108 -14.20 -7.06 -13.26
CA LYS A 108 -13.16 -7.28 -14.27
C LYS A 108 -13.31 -6.29 -15.41
N LEU A 109 -12.18 -5.79 -15.90
CA LEU A 109 -12.10 -5.03 -17.14
C LEU A 109 -11.28 -5.84 -18.15
N SER A 110 -11.92 -6.15 -19.28
CA SER A 110 -11.23 -6.70 -20.44
C SER A 110 -10.98 -5.60 -21.47
N VAL A 111 -9.79 -5.65 -22.06
CA VAL A 111 -9.38 -4.73 -23.12
C VAL A 111 -8.97 -5.59 -24.32
N GLU A 112 -9.78 -5.55 -25.37
CA GLU A 112 -9.54 -6.25 -26.62
C GLU A 112 -9.06 -5.24 -27.66
N ARG A 113 -7.87 -5.46 -28.23
CA ARG A 113 -7.31 -4.58 -29.26
C ARG A 113 -6.66 -5.42 -30.34
N GLN A 114 -7.18 -5.34 -31.56
CA GLN A 114 -6.74 -6.18 -32.68
C GLN A 114 -6.79 -7.68 -32.30
N ASN A 115 -5.65 -8.37 -32.28
CA ASN A 115 -5.53 -9.78 -31.88
C ASN A 115 -4.98 -9.96 -30.45
N LYS A 116 -5.00 -8.90 -29.63
CA LYS A 116 -4.53 -8.91 -28.24
C LYS A 116 -5.70 -8.72 -27.29
N PHE A 117 -5.60 -9.37 -26.15
CA PHE A 117 -6.59 -9.36 -25.08
C PHE A 117 -5.86 -9.29 -23.74
N ALA A 118 -6.30 -8.43 -22.85
CA ALA A 118 -5.94 -8.53 -21.43
C ALA A 118 -7.18 -8.44 -20.56
N LEU A 119 -7.08 -9.08 -19.41
CA LEU A 119 -8.10 -9.09 -18.37
C LEU A 119 -7.46 -8.61 -17.07
N THR A 120 -8.08 -7.60 -16.46
CA THR A 120 -7.63 -7.07 -15.17
C THR A 120 -8.77 -7.16 -14.17
N VAL A 121 -8.51 -7.76 -13.01
CA VAL A 121 -9.43 -7.70 -11.86
C VAL A 121 -9.34 -6.30 -11.27
N LEU A 122 -10.49 -5.66 -11.10
CA LEU A 122 -10.62 -4.30 -10.60
C LEU A 122 -11.19 -4.29 -9.17
N PRO A 123 -10.79 -3.32 -8.33
CA PRO A 123 -11.48 -3.01 -7.09
C PRO A 123 -12.95 -2.66 -7.35
N ARG A 124 -13.85 -2.92 -6.38
CA ARG A 124 -15.30 -2.73 -6.57
C ARG A 124 -15.70 -1.27 -6.84
N GLU A 125 -14.88 -0.34 -6.39
CA GLU A 125 -15.03 1.10 -6.59
C GLU A 125 -15.12 1.46 -8.08
N PHE A 126 -14.60 0.60 -8.98
CA PHE A 126 -14.68 0.78 -10.43
C PHE A 126 -16.02 0.34 -11.06
N GLU A 127 -17.01 -0.13 -10.30
CA GLU A 127 -18.31 -0.56 -10.87
C GLU A 127 -18.96 0.55 -11.72
N ASP A 128 -18.81 1.81 -11.27
CA ASP A 128 -19.27 3.02 -11.94
C ASP A 128 -18.13 3.88 -12.53
N CYS A 129 -16.96 3.28 -12.82
CA CYS A 129 -15.80 4.02 -13.33
C CYS A 129 -16.09 4.76 -14.64
N GLU A 130 -15.31 5.80 -14.93
CA GLU A 130 -15.20 6.42 -16.24
C GLU A 130 -14.14 5.69 -17.06
N LEU A 131 -14.46 5.40 -18.33
CA LEU A 131 -13.52 4.88 -19.30
C LEU A 131 -13.16 6.01 -20.27
N SER A 132 -11.88 6.16 -20.59
CA SER A 132 -11.43 7.16 -21.57
C SER A 132 -10.22 6.70 -22.36
N SER A 133 -9.94 7.40 -23.47
CA SER A 133 -8.73 7.21 -24.28
C SER A 133 -7.86 8.46 -24.25
N GLN A 134 -6.55 8.27 -24.23
CA GLN A 134 -5.55 9.32 -24.15
C GLN A 134 -4.46 9.06 -25.18
N LYS A 135 -3.85 10.12 -25.72
CA LYS A 135 -2.77 10.01 -26.70
C LYS A 135 -1.50 10.62 -26.15
N LEU A 136 -0.41 9.85 -26.20
CA LEU A 136 0.90 10.29 -25.73
C LEU A 136 1.97 9.81 -26.69
N GLY A 137 2.76 10.73 -27.26
CA GLY A 137 3.84 10.36 -28.19
C GLY A 137 3.38 9.60 -29.45
N GLY A 138 2.11 9.73 -29.85
CA GLY A 138 1.52 8.98 -30.97
C GLY A 138 0.96 7.59 -30.58
N GLU A 139 1.15 7.16 -29.34
CA GLU A 139 0.55 5.95 -28.78
C GLU A 139 -0.80 6.25 -28.12
N VAL A 140 -1.72 5.28 -28.16
CA VAL A 140 -3.04 5.35 -27.53
C VAL A 140 -3.04 4.54 -26.24
N PHE A 141 -3.49 5.19 -25.17
CA PHE A 141 -3.67 4.64 -23.84
C PHE A 141 -5.15 4.63 -23.50
N PHE A 142 -5.58 3.63 -22.73
CA PHE A 142 -6.93 3.60 -22.18
C PHE A 142 -6.87 3.77 -20.68
N CYS A 143 -7.76 4.58 -20.14
CA CYS A 143 -7.84 4.86 -18.71
C CYS A 143 -9.17 4.34 -18.16
N ALA A 144 -9.12 3.70 -17.01
CA ALA A 144 -10.27 3.52 -16.14
C ALA A 144 -10.03 4.39 -14.90
N SER A 145 -11.00 5.23 -14.55
CA SER A 145 -10.92 6.06 -13.35
C SER A 145 -12.19 6.01 -12.51
N ALA A 146 -12.05 5.90 -11.20
CA ALA A 146 -13.18 5.83 -10.27
C ALA A 146 -13.01 6.82 -9.11
N PRO A 147 -14.07 7.49 -8.64
CA PRO A 147 -14.01 8.32 -7.44
C PRO A 147 -13.64 7.48 -6.20
N ALA A 148 -12.77 8.00 -5.35
CA ALA A 148 -12.37 7.36 -4.09
C ALA A 148 -12.13 8.42 -3.01
N ASP A 149 -13.17 8.70 -2.19
CA ASP A 149 -13.09 9.58 -1.00
C ASP A 149 -12.35 10.92 -1.21
N GLY A 150 -12.71 11.67 -2.25
CA GLY A 150 -12.08 12.95 -2.58
C GLY A 150 -10.83 12.84 -3.46
N GLU A 151 -10.45 11.62 -3.83
CA GLU A 151 -9.39 11.29 -4.78
C GLU A 151 -9.96 10.48 -5.97
N THR A 152 -9.08 10.06 -6.87
CA THR A 152 -9.41 9.22 -8.03
C THR A 152 -8.51 8.00 -8.05
N GLU A 153 -9.10 6.81 -8.07
CA GLU A 153 -8.37 5.59 -8.46
C GLU A 153 -8.17 5.61 -9.99
N LEU A 154 -6.93 5.49 -10.45
CA LEU A 154 -6.57 5.55 -11.86
C LEU A 154 -5.82 4.29 -12.29
N ILE A 155 -6.27 3.69 -13.38
CA ILE A 155 -5.58 2.59 -14.05
C ILE A 155 -5.38 2.95 -15.52
N VAL A 156 -4.15 2.82 -16.01
CA VAL A 156 -3.79 3.10 -17.40
C VAL A 156 -3.29 1.83 -18.09
N PHE A 157 -3.88 1.55 -19.24
CA PHE A 157 -3.55 0.43 -20.12
C PHE A 157 -2.82 0.95 -21.37
N SER A 158 -1.76 0.27 -21.78
CA SER A 158 -1.07 0.58 -23.04
C SER A 158 -1.68 -0.18 -24.23
N GLY A 159 -1.15 0.06 -25.43
CA GLY A 159 -1.58 -0.64 -26.64
C GLY A 159 -1.31 -2.15 -26.70
N THR A 160 -0.71 -2.73 -25.65
CA THR A 160 -0.49 -4.18 -25.50
C THR A 160 -1.50 -4.85 -24.57
N PRO A 161 -2.72 -4.30 -24.52
CA PRO A 161 -3.66 -4.26 -23.38
C PRO A 161 -3.15 -4.44 -21.93
N GLU A 162 -1.84 -4.43 -21.69
CA GLU A 162 -1.26 -4.58 -20.36
C GLU A 162 -1.47 -3.31 -19.51
N LYS A 163 -1.67 -3.56 -18.22
CA LYS A 163 -1.74 -2.52 -17.19
C LYS A 163 -0.35 -1.91 -16.99
N THR A 164 -0.23 -0.61 -17.23
CA THR A 164 1.06 0.11 -17.22
C THR A 164 1.18 1.16 -16.13
N PHE A 165 0.07 1.58 -15.53
CA PHE A 165 0.04 2.47 -14.38
C PHE A 165 -1.16 2.15 -13.50
N VAL A 166 -0.96 2.19 -12.19
CA VAL A 166 -2.02 2.13 -11.18
C VAL A 166 -1.63 3.06 -10.06
N SER A 167 -2.51 4.00 -9.71
CA SER A 167 -2.34 4.82 -8.52
C SER A 167 -3.67 5.43 -8.12
N ARG A 168 -3.82 5.69 -6.83
CA ARG A 168 -4.75 6.71 -6.36
C ARG A 168 -4.10 8.08 -6.53
N VAL A 169 -4.83 9.03 -7.10
CA VAL A 169 -4.36 10.36 -7.47
C VAL A 169 -5.38 11.41 -7.05
N LEU A 170 -4.92 12.57 -6.59
CA LEU A 170 -5.75 13.76 -6.45
C LEU A 170 -6.17 14.28 -7.83
N GLU A 171 -5.20 14.34 -8.74
CA GLU A 171 -5.36 14.88 -10.09
C GLU A 171 -4.44 14.14 -11.07
N TYR A 172 -4.86 14.01 -12.32
CA TYR A 172 -4.00 13.53 -13.40
C TYR A 172 -4.29 14.26 -14.71
N SER A 173 -3.30 14.29 -15.61
CA SER A 173 -3.48 14.79 -16.97
C SER A 173 -2.52 14.10 -17.95
N PHE A 174 -2.93 14.02 -19.21
CA PHE A 174 -2.10 13.56 -20.32
C PHE A 174 -1.80 14.75 -21.23
N THR A 175 -0.55 15.19 -21.24
CA THR A 175 -0.06 16.26 -22.15
C THR A 175 1.05 15.70 -23.04
N ASP A 176 2.28 16.11 -22.81
CA ASP A 176 3.53 15.56 -23.35
C ASP A 176 4.05 14.37 -22.52
N CYS A 177 3.55 14.20 -21.30
CA CYS A 177 3.77 13.08 -20.39
C CYS A 177 2.48 12.79 -19.60
N LEU A 178 2.44 11.70 -18.83
CA LEU A 178 1.44 11.55 -17.78
C LEU A 178 1.89 12.39 -16.59
N LYS A 179 1.04 13.29 -16.11
CA LYS A 179 1.27 14.05 -14.87
C LYS A 179 0.30 13.60 -13.81
N THR A 180 0.77 13.37 -12.60
CA THR A 180 -0.06 12.96 -11.46
C THR A 180 0.24 13.79 -10.22
N LYS A 181 -0.80 14.07 -9.45
CA LYS A 181 -0.70 14.61 -8.09
C LYS A 181 -1.17 13.54 -7.11
N ILE A 182 -0.32 13.12 -6.18
CA ILE A 182 -0.58 12.01 -5.26
C ILE A 182 -0.50 12.54 -3.83
N ALA A 183 -1.52 12.27 -3.02
CA ALA A 183 -1.48 12.53 -1.59
C ALA A 183 -0.88 11.34 -0.85
N TYR A 184 0.02 11.62 0.09
CA TYR A 184 0.44 10.67 1.10
C TYR A 184 -0.40 10.91 2.36
N HIS A 185 -1.02 9.84 2.85
CA HIS A 185 -1.80 9.87 4.09
C HIS A 185 -0.91 9.74 5.33
N ASP A 186 0.19 10.48 5.36
CA ASP A 186 1.12 10.55 6.48
C ASP A 186 0.80 11.75 7.39
N PRO A 187 1.46 11.89 8.56
CA PRO A 187 1.12 12.95 9.50
C PRO A 187 1.30 14.37 8.94
N ALA A 188 2.26 14.56 8.01
CA ALA A 188 2.52 15.84 7.34
C ALA A 188 1.59 16.11 6.14
N GLY A 189 0.86 15.09 5.69
CA GLY A 189 -0.04 15.13 4.55
C GLY A 189 0.68 15.45 3.26
N HIS A 190 1.86 14.85 3.02
CA HIS A 190 2.67 15.18 1.84
C HIS A 190 1.88 15.05 0.54
N VAL A 191 2.17 15.93 -0.42
CA VAL A 191 1.62 15.86 -1.78
C VAL A 191 2.75 15.86 -2.78
N ALA A 192 2.82 14.83 -3.61
CA ALA A 192 3.78 14.70 -4.70
C ALA A 192 3.18 15.07 -6.04
N GLU A 193 3.95 15.82 -6.82
CA GLU A 193 3.71 16.08 -8.23
C GLU A 193 4.76 15.31 -9.04
N THR A 194 4.29 14.44 -9.95
CA THR A 194 5.16 13.56 -10.73
C THR A 194 4.87 13.66 -12.22
N GLU A 195 5.93 13.77 -13.02
CA GLU A 195 5.87 13.62 -14.48
C GLU A 195 6.42 12.24 -14.87
N TRP A 196 5.64 11.49 -15.62
CA TRP A 196 5.94 10.13 -16.05
C TRP A 196 6.09 10.06 -17.56
N ALA A 197 7.26 9.62 -18.02
CA ALA A 197 7.51 9.33 -19.43
C ALA A 197 7.23 7.86 -19.72
N PHE A 198 6.51 7.56 -20.81
CA PHE A 198 6.33 6.18 -21.24
C PHE A 198 7.55 5.72 -22.03
N SER A 199 8.20 4.64 -21.60
CA SER A 199 9.37 4.07 -22.26
C SER A 199 9.44 2.56 -22.00
N ASN A 200 9.73 1.78 -23.03
CA ASN A 200 9.87 0.32 -22.94
C ASN A 200 8.66 -0.39 -22.30
N GLY A 201 7.45 0.07 -22.59
CA GLY A 201 6.22 -0.55 -22.10
C GLY A 201 5.79 -0.13 -20.70
N ALA A 202 6.50 0.78 -20.02
CA ALA A 202 6.16 1.24 -18.68
C ALA A 202 6.29 2.76 -18.53
N PHE A 203 5.55 3.32 -17.57
CA PHE A 203 5.73 4.70 -17.14
C PHE A 203 6.94 4.80 -16.19
N VAL A 204 7.90 5.64 -16.57
CA VAL A 204 9.12 5.91 -15.81
C VAL A 204 9.09 7.35 -15.31
N MET A 205 9.35 7.53 -14.01
CA MET A 205 9.41 8.84 -13.38
C MET A 205 10.52 9.70 -14.01
N ARG A 206 10.15 10.87 -14.55
CA ARG A 206 11.06 11.85 -15.16
C ARG A 206 11.35 13.02 -14.23
N ARG A 207 10.32 13.49 -13.53
CA ARG A 207 10.41 14.60 -12.58
C ARG A 207 9.53 14.31 -11.38
N TYR A 208 10.01 14.70 -10.22
CA TYR A 208 9.35 14.51 -8.94
C TYR A 208 9.59 15.72 -8.05
N SER A 209 8.53 16.18 -7.38
CA SER A 209 8.62 17.13 -6.29
C SER A 209 7.55 16.80 -5.27
N VAL A 210 7.88 16.97 -3.99
CA VAL A 210 6.96 16.71 -2.88
C VAL A 210 6.88 17.93 -1.97
N THR A 211 5.70 18.22 -1.45
CA THR A 211 5.46 19.32 -0.52
C THR A 211 4.67 18.83 0.68
N ALA A 212 5.19 19.05 1.89
CA ALA A 212 4.44 18.85 3.13
C ALA A 212 3.29 19.86 3.24
N GLN A 213 2.08 19.39 3.55
CA GLN A 213 0.93 20.28 3.77
C GLN A 213 0.86 20.82 5.20
N LYS A 214 1.56 20.15 6.14
CA LYS A 214 1.73 20.59 7.52
C LYS A 214 3.22 20.64 7.84
N THR A 215 3.64 21.73 8.47
CA THR A 215 4.97 21.88 9.05
C THR A 215 4.90 21.67 10.56
N PHE A 216 5.95 21.09 11.12
CA PHE A 216 6.03 20.78 12.54
C PHE A 216 7.18 21.57 13.16
N ASP A 217 6.88 22.33 14.21
CA ASP A 217 7.93 22.88 15.07
C ASP A 217 8.42 21.76 16.00
N LEU A 218 9.66 21.32 15.81
CA LEU A 218 10.24 20.24 16.62
C LEU A 218 10.40 20.61 18.10
N ALA A 219 10.43 21.90 18.44
CA ALA A 219 10.43 22.35 19.83
C ALA A 219 9.08 22.12 20.52
N GLU A 220 7.99 22.13 19.75
CA GLU A 220 6.60 21.97 20.25
C GLU A 220 6.02 20.58 19.95
N THR A 221 6.71 19.79 19.12
CA THR A 221 6.27 18.45 18.72
C THR A 221 6.55 17.43 19.80
N ASN A 222 5.60 16.53 20.07
CA ASN A 222 5.83 15.38 20.95
C ASN A 222 7.02 14.56 20.40
N PRO A 223 8.10 14.35 21.18
CA PRO A 223 9.27 13.59 20.74
C PRO A 223 8.94 12.19 20.19
N ALA A 224 7.88 11.55 20.69
CA ALA A 224 7.43 10.24 20.23
C ALA A 224 6.92 10.22 18.77
N LEU A 225 6.57 11.38 18.19
CA LEU A 225 6.13 11.49 16.79
C LEU A 225 7.29 11.74 15.83
N VAL A 226 8.45 12.18 16.34
CA VAL A 226 9.61 12.54 15.51
C VAL A 226 10.08 11.40 14.60
N PRO A 227 10.19 10.13 15.05
CA PRO A 227 10.57 9.03 14.16
C PRO A 227 9.61 8.92 12.97
N LEU A 228 8.30 8.98 13.22
CA LEU A 228 7.28 8.87 12.18
C LEU A 228 7.37 10.00 11.17
N LEU A 229 7.55 11.24 11.63
CA LEU A 229 7.71 12.40 10.75
C LEU A 229 8.97 12.28 9.89
N PHE A 230 10.09 11.98 10.52
CA PHE A 230 11.39 11.85 9.86
C PHE A 230 11.40 10.75 8.81
N PHE A 231 10.96 9.54 9.15
CA PHE A 231 10.98 8.42 8.22
C PHE A 231 9.96 8.56 7.09
N ASN A 232 8.82 9.23 7.31
CA ASN A 232 7.90 9.55 6.23
C ASN A 232 8.51 10.58 5.26
N GLU A 233 9.20 11.61 5.76
CA GLU A 233 9.93 12.57 4.91
C GLU A 233 10.94 11.84 4.01
N VAL A 234 11.66 10.84 4.55
CA VAL A 234 12.57 10.00 3.74
C VAL A 234 11.80 9.12 2.74
N LEU A 235 10.71 8.47 3.17
CA LEU A 235 9.87 7.60 2.31
C LEU A 235 9.40 8.34 1.06
N VAL A 236 8.93 9.57 1.24
CA VAL A 236 8.38 10.40 0.16
C VAL A 236 9.48 11.15 -0.60
N ARG A 237 10.76 10.86 -0.36
CA ARG A 237 11.91 11.51 -1.01
C ARG A 237 11.91 13.04 -0.82
N GLY A 238 11.46 13.49 0.35
CA GLY A 238 11.50 14.88 0.79
C GLY A 238 12.89 15.29 1.30
N ASP A 239 12.95 16.41 2.02
CA ASP A 239 14.20 16.90 2.63
C ASP A 239 14.18 16.68 4.15
N PRO A 240 14.85 15.63 4.65
CA PRO A 240 14.84 15.33 6.08
C PRO A 240 15.75 16.25 6.91
N SER A 241 16.47 17.20 6.31
CA SER A 241 17.47 18.03 6.98
C SER A 241 16.94 18.80 8.19
N GLN A 242 15.65 19.15 8.19
CA GLN A 242 15.00 19.84 9.31
C GLN A 242 14.96 19.02 10.60
N TYR A 243 14.98 17.69 10.50
CA TYR A 243 14.93 16.77 11.65
C TYR A 243 16.32 16.45 12.21
N LEU A 244 17.37 16.69 11.44
CA LEU A 244 18.72 16.21 11.72
C LEU A 244 19.52 17.22 12.54
N GLY A 245 20.38 16.72 13.43
CA GLY A 245 21.43 17.52 14.07
C GLY A 245 22.58 17.82 13.11
N ASP A 246 23.43 18.79 13.46
CA ASP A 246 24.48 19.30 12.56
C ASP A 246 25.49 18.25 12.07
N ALA A 247 25.67 17.16 12.83
CA ALA A 247 26.52 16.04 12.44
C ALA A 247 25.89 15.17 11.32
N LEU A 248 24.56 15.07 11.27
CA LEU A 248 23.84 14.24 10.30
C LEU A 248 23.34 15.01 9.08
N LYS A 249 23.05 16.31 9.22
CA LYS A 249 22.59 17.17 8.09
C LYS A 249 23.43 17.02 6.81
N PRO A 250 24.78 17.01 6.84
CA PRO A 250 25.58 16.86 5.62
C PRO A 250 25.38 15.52 4.90
N ARG A 251 24.86 14.51 5.60
CA ARG A 251 24.62 13.15 5.12
C ARG A 251 23.14 12.88 4.84
N ALA A 252 22.27 13.91 4.84
CA ALA A 252 20.84 13.75 4.62
C ALA A 252 20.51 12.99 3.32
N ALA A 253 21.26 13.26 2.25
CA ALA A 253 21.10 12.58 0.96
C ALA A 253 21.51 11.10 0.98
N GLU A 254 22.33 10.66 1.94
CA GLU A 254 22.77 9.27 2.09
C GLU A 254 21.78 8.40 2.88
N LEU A 255 20.78 9.03 3.54
CA LEU A 255 19.86 8.33 4.42
C LEU A 255 19.00 7.31 3.69
N ALA A 256 18.55 7.61 2.47
CA ALA A 256 17.77 6.68 1.67
C ALA A 256 18.55 5.38 1.37
N ASP A 257 19.84 5.50 1.07
CA ASP A 257 20.70 4.34 0.80
C ASP A 257 20.97 3.53 2.08
N TYR A 258 21.21 4.23 3.21
CA TYR A 258 21.42 3.58 4.51
C TYR A 258 20.19 2.80 4.99
N LEU A 259 19.00 3.39 4.87
CA LEU A 259 17.74 2.79 5.31
C LEU A 259 17.21 1.75 4.30
N GLY A 260 17.65 1.81 3.05
CA GLY A 260 17.23 0.93 1.97
C GLY A 260 15.83 1.26 1.43
N ALA A 261 15.34 0.41 0.52
CA ALA A 261 14.08 0.63 -0.20
C ALA A 261 12.85 0.15 0.60
N PHE A 262 12.56 0.80 1.72
CA PHE A 262 11.32 0.57 2.45
C PHE A 262 10.12 1.21 1.71
N ALA A 263 8.94 0.63 1.87
CA ALA A 263 7.71 0.99 1.17
C ALA A 263 6.64 1.60 2.11
N GLY A 264 6.90 1.65 3.40
CA GLY A 264 5.98 2.21 4.39
C GLY A 264 6.64 2.46 5.73
N VAL A 265 6.00 3.32 6.52
CA VAL A 265 6.40 3.64 7.90
C VAL A 265 5.23 3.32 8.81
N SER A 266 5.48 2.63 9.91
CA SER A 266 4.47 2.29 10.91
C SER A 266 4.88 2.75 12.30
N ALA A 267 3.88 3.07 13.13
CA ALA A 267 4.09 3.13 14.56
C ALA A 267 4.51 1.73 15.07
N PRO A 268 5.38 1.65 16.08
CA PRO A 268 5.66 0.37 16.72
C PRO A 268 4.38 -0.22 17.35
N PRO A 269 4.15 -1.55 17.24
CA PRO A 269 3.05 -2.21 17.92
C PRO A 269 3.30 -2.25 19.45
N GLU A 270 2.26 -2.47 20.25
CA GLU A 270 2.39 -2.57 21.71
C GLU A 270 3.44 -3.60 22.17
N LEU A 271 3.58 -4.70 21.43
CA LEU A 271 4.60 -5.72 21.69
C LEU A 271 6.04 -5.17 21.63
N PHE A 272 6.29 -4.20 20.74
CA PHE A 272 7.60 -3.55 20.63
C PHE A 272 7.94 -2.78 21.91
N ASP A 273 6.98 -2.01 22.45
CA ASP A 273 7.21 -1.23 23.67
C ASP A 273 7.47 -2.12 24.89
N LEU A 274 6.87 -3.31 24.93
CA LEU A 274 7.12 -4.32 25.97
C LEU A 274 8.53 -4.91 25.88
N GLN A 275 9.07 -5.10 24.67
CA GLN A 275 10.39 -5.68 24.44
C GLN A 275 11.52 -4.64 24.52
N HIS A 276 11.23 -3.40 24.13
CA HIS A 276 12.21 -2.32 24.01
C HIS A 276 11.74 -1.05 24.74
N PRO A 277 11.52 -1.11 26.06
CA PRO A 277 10.93 -0.01 26.80
C PRO A 277 11.76 1.27 26.70
N GLY A 278 11.10 2.36 26.31
CA GLY A 278 11.69 3.70 26.25
C GLY A 278 12.47 4.02 24.96
N LYS A 279 12.53 3.10 23.98
CA LYS A 279 13.11 3.41 22.67
C LYS A 279 12.14 4.24 21.83
N ASN A 280 12.63 5.34 21.27
CA ASN A 280 11.84 6.18 20.36
C ASN A 280 12.07 5.72 18.91
N ALA A 281 11.16 4.90 18.38
CA ALA A 281 11.38 4.20 17.13
C ALA A 281 10.17 4.27 16.18
N ALA A 282 10.41 3.92 14.91
CA ALA A 282 9.36 3.57 13.96
C ALA A 282 9.73 2.27 13.23
N GLY A 283 8.69 1.56 12.76
CA GLY A 283 8.85 0.41 11.89
C GLY A 283 8.97 0.85 10.43
N LEU A 284 9.99 0.36 9.74
CA LEU A 284 10.15 0.51 8.29
C LEU A 284 9.74 -0.79 7.60
N VAL A 285 8.81 -0.70 6.65
CA VAL A 285 8.18 -1.84 5.99
C VAL A 285 8.94 -2.18 4.69
N TYR A 286 9.50 -3.37 4.60
CA TYR A 286 10.26 -3.86 3.44
C TYR A 286 9.48 -4.99 2.75
N PRO A 287 9.07 -4.82 1.48
CA PRO A 287 8.45 -5.90 0.71
C PRO A 287 9.40 -7.09 0.54
N ARG A 288 8.90 -8.30 0.82
CA ARG A 288 9.62 -9.57 0.57
C ARG A 288 8.98 -10.36 -0.57
N SER A 289 7.65 -10.32 -0.67
CA SER A 289 6.86 -10.81 -1.80
C SER A 289 5.63 -9.93 -1.99
N ALA A 290 4.69 -10.32 -2.84
CA ALA A 290 3.48 -9.53 -3.12
C ALA A 290 2.63 -9.23 -1.88
N ASN A 291 2.61 -10.12 -0.90
CA ASN A 291 1.77 -10.06 0.30
C ASN A 291 2.53 -10.45 1.58
N LEU A 292 3.87 -10.44 1.55
CA LEU A 292 4.74 -10.63 2.70
C LEU A 292 5.69 -9.46 2.84
N PHE A 293 5.71 -8.87 4.03
CA PHE A 293 6.48 -7.70 4.37
C PHE A 293 7.28 -7.96 5.63
N GLU A 294 8.53 -7.52 5.65
CA GLU A 294 9.35 -7.49 6.87
C GLU A 294 9.32 -6.08 7.44
N VAL A 295 9.07 -5.95 8.73
CA VAL A 295 9.13 -4.66 9.44
C VAL A 295 10.38 -4.65 10.30
N ARG A 296 11.26 -3.67 10.07
CA ARG A 296 12.46 -3.44 10.89
C ARG A 296 12.31 -2.15 11.66
N PHE A 297 12.60 -2.18 12.95
CA PHE A 297 12.50 -1.00 13.79
C PHE A 297 13.81 -0.21 13.80
N PHE A 298 13.70 1.11 13.68
CA PHE A 298 14.83 2.02 13.79
C PHE A 298 14.55 3.05 14.89
N GLU A 299 15.48 3.14 15.83
CA GLU A 299 15.48 4.13 16.90
C GLU A 299 16.12 5.43 16.40
N VAL A 300 15.52 6.56 16.77
CA VAL A 300 16.12 7.88 16.61
C VAL A 300 16.56 8.39 17.98
N GLN A 301 17.84 8.74 18.09
CA GLN A 301 18.38 9.36 19.30
C GLN A 301 18.28 10.87 19.16
N MET A 302 17.75 11.53 20.17
CA MET A 302 17.49 12.96 20.16
C MET A 302 18.51 13.71 21.02
N GLN A 303 19.09 14.79 20.49
CA GLN A 303 19.92 15.73 21.24
C GLN A 303 19.54 17.16 20.85
N GLY A 304 19.16 17.98 21.83
CA GLY A 304 18.76 19.37 21.58
C GLY A 304 17.53 19.52 20.68
N GLY A 305 16.61 18.54 20.71
CA GLY A 305 15.40 18.54 19.86
C GLY A 305 15.60 18.05 18.43
N LEU A 306 16.82 17.64 18.07
CA LEU A 306 17.17 17.13 16.74
C LEU A 306 17.70 15.70 16.81
N ILE A 307 17.58 14.97 15.71
CA ILE A 307 18.10 13.61 15.58
C ILE A 307 19.63 13.67 15.52
N SER A 308 20.28 13.10 16.53
CA SER A 308 21.74 12.99 16.60
C SER A 308 22.25 11.65 16.06
N ASN A 309 21.42 10.61 16.04
CA ASN A 309 21.78 9.28 15.56
C ASN A 309 20.55 8.46 15.15
N ILE A 310 20.73 7.52 14.22
CA ILE A 310 19.69 6.62 13.72
C ILE A 310 20.27 5.21 13.71
N CYS A 311 19.68 4.30 14.47
CA CYS A 311 20.20 2.94 14.62
C CYS A 311 19.09 1.91 14.45
N PRO A 312 19.38 0.74 13.84
CA PRO A 312 18.47 -0.38 13.91
C PRO A 312 18.29 -0.77 15.38
N VAL A 313 17.07 -1.13 15.75
CA VAL A 313 16.80 -1.80 17.01
C VAL A 313 17.21 -3.25 16.82
N GLU A 314 18.34 -3.64 17.41
CA GLU A 314 18.75 -5.04 17.48
C GLU A 314 17.99 -5.76 18.59
N GLY A 315 17.72 -7.06 18.35
CA GLY A 315 17.19 -8.03 19.30
C GLY A 315 18.21 -8.58 20.27
#